data_AF-A0A7K9CBD8-F1
#
_entry.id   AF-A0A7K9CBD8-F1
#
_cell.length_a   1.000
_cell.length_b   1.000
_cell.length_c   1.000
_cell.angle_alpha   90.00
_cell.angle_beta   90.00
_cell.angle_gamma   90.00
#
_symmetry.space_group_name_H-M   'P 1'
#
loop_
_entity.id
_entity.type
_entity.pdbx_description
1 polymer ?
#
loop_
_entity_poly.entity_id
_entity_poly.type
_entity_poly.pdbx_seq_one_letter_code
_entity_poly.pdbx_strand_id
1 'polypeptide(L)'
;CYRCKLNMKEGDPAVYAERAGYDKLWHPACFVCCICNELLVDMIYFWKNDNLYCGRHYCDSEKPRCAGCDELIFSNEYTQAEGQNWHLKHFCCFDCDCVLAGEIYVMVNDKPVCKPCYVKNHAAV
;
A
#
# COMPACT_ATOMS: atom_id res chain seq x y z
N CYS A 1 -12.34 -20.75 -15.16
CA CYS A 1 -11.67 -19.91 -14.15
C CYS A 1 -11.99 -18.43 -14.39
N TYR A 2 -12.45 -17.72 -13.36
CA TYR A 2 -12.89 -16.33 -13.45
C TYR A 2 -11.75 -15.37 -13.83
N ARG A 3 -10.50 -15.66 -13.43
CA ARG A 3 -9.33 -14.82 -13.74
C ARG A 3 -8.74 -15.09 -15.13
N CYS A 4 -8.18 -16.29 -15.36
CA CYS A 4 -7.46 -16.57 -16.61
C CYS A 4 -8.37 -16.94 -17.79
N LYS A 5 -9.68 -17.06 -17.57
CA LYS A 5 -10.70 -17.41 -18.57
C LYS A 5 -10.56 -18.80 -19.20
N LEU A 6 -9.59 -19.60 -18.78
CA LEU A 6 -9.45 -21.00 -19.19
C LEU A 6 -10.46 -21.90 -18.45
N ASN A 7 -10.83 -23.00 -19.09
CA ASN A 7 -11.73 -24.02 -18.55
C ASN A 7 -11.06 -24.83 -17.45
N MET A 8 -11.84 -25.20 -16.43
CA MET A 8 -11.48 -26.19 -15.40
C MET A 8 -12.25 -27.47 -15.71
N LYS A 9 -11.57 -28.62 -15.66
CA LYS A 9 -12.20 -29.92 -15.90
C LYS A 9 -12.86 -30.41 -14.63
N GLU A 10 -13.82 -31.32 -14.78
CA GLU A 10 -14.38 -32.04 -13.65
C GLU A 10 -13.27 -32.83 -12.92
N GLY A 11 -13.21 -32.68 -11.61
CA GLY A 11 -12.14 -33.24 -10.77
C GLY A 11 -10.95 -32.30 -10.51
N ASP A 12 -10.82 -31.19 -11.24
CA ASP A 12 -9.77 -30.20 -10.96
C ASP A 12 -10.06 -29.45 -9.65
N PRO A 13 -9.03 -29.16 -8.82
CA PRO A 13 -9.20 -28.27 -7.68
C PRO A 13 -9.65 -26.88 -8.13
N ALA A 14 -10.68 -26.36 -7.45
CA ALA A 14 -11.19 -25.01 -7.67
C ALA A 14 -11.40 -24.31 -6.34
N VAL A 15 -11.14 -23.00 -6.34
CA VAL A 15 -11.41 -22.10 -5.21
C VAL A 15 -12.64 -21.29 -5.57
N TYR A 16 -13.57 -21.16 -4.63
CA TYR A 16 -14.66 -20.20 -4.70
C TYR A 16 -14.47 -19.16 -3.59
N ALA A 17 -15.02 -17.97 -3.80
CA ALA A 17 -15.05 -16.91 -2.81
C ALA A 17 -16.51 -16.58 -2.49
N GLU A 18 -16.94 -16.87 -1.26
CA GLU A 18 -18.32 -16.60 -0.80
C GLU A 18 -18.75 -15.15 -1.12
N ARG A 19 -17.88 -14.17 -0.86
CA ARG A 19 -18.18 -12.75 -1.13
C ARG A 19 -18.32 -12.39 -2.62
N ALA A 20 -17.83 -13.24 -3.51
CA ALA A 20 -17.93 -13.05 -4.96
C ALA A 20 -19.11 -13.81 -5.58
N GLY A 21 -19.81 -14.61 -4.78
CA GLY A 21 -20.82 -15.58 -5.24
C GLY A 21 -20.22 -16.93 -5.60
N TYR A 22 -21.07 -17.97 -5.56
CA TYR A 22 -20.70 -19.35 -5.89
C TYR A 22 -20.62 -19.61 -7.41
N ASP A 23 -21.00 -18.63 -8.24
CA ASP A 23 -20.90 -18.66 -9.70
C ASP A 23 -19.47 -18.42 -10.22
N LYS A 24 -18.58 -17.94 -9.35
CA LYS A 24 -17.20 -17.61 -9.71
C LYS A 24 -16.23 -18.61 -9.09
N LEU A 25 -15.42 -19.21 -9.95
CA LEU A 25 -14.44 -20.22 -9.59
C LEU A 25 -13.07 -19.85 -10.13
N TRP A 26 -12.03 -20.06 -9.33
CA TRP A 26 -10.64 -19.83 -9.71
C TRP A 26 -9.84 -21.13 -9.64
N HIS A 27 -8.85 -21.30 -10.52
CA HIS A 27 -7.76 -22.21 -10.19
C HIS A 27 -7.10 -21.72 -8.90
N PRO A 28 -6.55 -22.61 -8.04
CA PRO A 28 -5.79 -22.20 -6.86
C PRO A 28 -4.71 -21.15 -7.18
N ALA A 29 -3.93 -21.37 -8.24
CA ALA A 29 -2.90 -20.43 -8.72
C ALA A 29 -3.46 -19.11 -9.31
N CYS A 30 -4.74 -19.08 -9.65
CA CYS A 30 -5.43 -17.90 -10.17
C CYS A 30 -6.12 -17.09 -9.06
N PHE A 31 -6.23 -17.62 -7.85
CA PHE A 31 -6.87 -16.93 -6.72
C PHE A 31 -5.84 -16.04 -6.02
N VAL A 32 -5.63 -14.84 -6.58
CA VAL A 32 -4.59 -13.90 -6.14
C VAL A 32 -5.12 -12.48 -6.01
N CYS A 33 -4.38 -11.62 -5.31
CA CYS A 33 -4.60 -10.18 -5.33
C CYS A 33 -4.37 -9.60 -6.74
N CYS A 34 -5.29 -8.78 -7.25
CA CYS A 34 -5.20 -8.15 -8.57
C CYS A 34 -4.08 -7.10 -8.69
N ILE A 35 -3.50 -6.65 -7.57
CA ILE A 35 -2.42 -5.65 -7.55
C ILE A 35 -1.05 -6.31 -7.47
N CYS A 36 -0.79 -7.16 -6.46
CA CYS A 36 0.52 -7.78 -6.24
C CYS A 36 0.66 -9.24 -6.68
N ASN A 37 -0.41 -9.88 -7.15
CA ASN A 37 -0.43 -11.31 -7.50
C ASN A 37 -0.13 -12.28 -6.34
N GLU A 38 -0.17 -11.82 -5.09
CA GLU A 38 -0.05 -12.68 -3.90
C GLU A 38 -1.19 -13.72 -3.88
N LEU A 39 -0.83 -14.99 -3.64
CA LEU A 39 -1.81 -16.09 -3.50
C LEU A 39 -2.66 -15.86 -2.26
N LEU A 40 -3.98 -15.93 -2.45
CA LEU A 40 -4.96 -15.67 -1.39
C LEU A 40 -5.64 -16.95 -0.89
N VAL A 41 -5.26 -18.11 -1.44
CA VAL A 41 -5.69 -19.40 -0.90
C VAL A 41 -5.18 -19.49 0.54
N ASP A 42 -6.05 -19.89 1.46
CA ASP A 42 -5.80 -19.95 2.91
C ASP A 42 -5.53 -18.61 3.61
N MET A 43 -5.68 -17.48 2.89
CA MET A 43 -5.50 -16.13 3.43
C MET A 43 -6.83 -15.39 3.53
N ILE A 44 -6.86 -14.32 4.34
CA ILE A 44 -7.98 -13.38 4.32
C ILE A 44 -7.94 -12.60 3.00
N TYR A 45 -9.00 -12.73 2.21
CA TYR A 45 -9.19 -12.00 0.97
C TYR A 45 -10.28 -10.94 1.10
N PHE A 46 -10.25 -9.97 0.21
CA PHE A 46 -11.27 -8.94 0.07
C PHE A 46 -11.79 -8.93 -1.37
N TRP A 47 -13.11 -8.76 -1.52
CA TRP A 47 -13.78 -8.67 -2.81
C TRP A 47 -14.39 -7.28 -2.97
N LYS A 48 -13.99 -6.55 -4.02
CA LYS A 48 -14.46 -5.19 -4.32
C LYS A 48 -14.41 -4.98 -5.82
N ASN A 49 -15.45 -4.37 -6.40
CA ASN A 49 -15.51 -4.02 -7.83
C ASN A 49 -15.06 -5.18 -8.74
N ASP A 50 -15.61 -6.37 -8.51
CA ASP A 50 -15.31 -7.60 -9.25
C ASP A 50 -13.84 -8.08 -9.22
N ASN A 51 -13.07 -7.63 -8.23
CA ASN A 51 -11.66 -7.95 -8.07
C ASN A 51 -11.33 -8.50 -6.67
N LEU A 52 -10.36 -9.41 -6.63
CA LEU A 52 -9.76 -9.96 -5.41
C LEU A 52 -8.59 -9.10 -4.96
N TYR A 53 -8.55 -8.77 -3.67
CA TYR A 53 -7.48 -8.00 -3.04
C TYR A 53 -6.94 -8.73 -1.81
N CYS A 54 -5.63 -8.62 -1.56
CA CYS A 54 -5.08 -8.90 -0.24
C CYS A 54 -5.46 -7.78 0.74
N GLY A 55 -5.31 -8.02 2.05
CA GLY A 55 -5.65 -7.03 3.07
C GLY A 55 -4.93 -5.69 2.88
N ARG A 56 -3.65 -5.71 2.53
CA ARG A 56 -2.85 -4.50 2.28
C ARG A 56 -3.48 -3.63 1.19
N HIS A 57 -3.62 -4.17 -0.03
CA HIS A 57 -4.13 -3.40 -1.18
C HIS A 57 -5.61 -3.04 -1.08
N TYR A 58 -6.42 -3.86 -0.40
CA TYR A 58 -7.79 -3.46 -0.10
C TYR A 58 -7.81 -2.22 0.80
N CYS A 59 -7.07 -2.26 1.91
CA CYS A 59 -6.98 -1.15 2.85
C CYS A 59 -6.39 0.12 2.23
N ASP A 60 -5.40 0.00 1.34
CA ASP A 60 -4.82 1.13 0.61
C ASP A 60 -5.85 1.84 -0.28
N SER A 61 -6.91 1.12 -0.70
CA SER A 61 -8.04 1.69 -1.45
C SER A 61 -9.08 2.40 -0.56
N GLU A 62 -8.96 2.29 0.77
CA GLU A 62 -9.89 2.85 1.76
C GLU A 62 -9.29 4.03 2.54
N LYS A 63 -8.00 3.94 2.89
CA LYS A 63 -7.27 4.95 3.66
C LYS A 63 -5.83 5.08 3.16
N PRO A 64 -5.24 6.29 3.21
CA PRO A 64 -3.84 6.46 2.85
C PRO A 64 -2.94 5.71 3.84
N ARG A 65 -1.85 5.14 3.36
CA ARG A 65 -0.83 4.47 4.18
C ARG A 65 0.37 5.39 4.39
N CYS A 66 0.86 5.47 5.62
CA CYS A 66 2.04 6.24 5.96
C CYS A 66 3.31 5.55 5.47
N ALA A 67 4.11 6.22 4.66
CA ALA A 67 5.39 5.70 4.18
C ALA A 67 6.44 5.51 5.28
N GLY A 68 6.33 6.23 6.40
CA GLY A 68 7.25 6.12 7.52
C GLY A 68 7.03 4.92 8.44
N CYS A 69 5.77 4.58 8.75
CA CYS A 69 5.44 3.47 9.67
C CYS A 69 4.70 2.30 9.03
N ASP A 70 4.37 2.38 7.74
CA ASP A 70 3.61 1.37 6.99
C ASP A 70 2.18 1.11 7.53
N GLU A 71 1.65 1.98 8.39
CA GLU A 71 0.28 1.90 8.92
C GLU A 71 -0.70 2.79 8.16
N LEU A 72 -1.99 2.44 8.19
CA LEU A 72 -3.05 3.27 7.64
C LEU A 72 -3.23 4.54 8.48
N ILE A 73 -3.46 5.64 7.80
CA ILE A 73 -3.74 6.94 8.38
C ILE A 73 -5.26 7.09 8.53
N PHE A 74 -5.74 6.97 9.77
CA PHE A 74 -7.15 7.19 10.10
C PHE A 74 -7.49 8.65 10.42
N SER A 75 -6.46 9.47 10.67
CA SER A 75 -6.59 10.91 10.88
C SER A 75 -7.09 11.61 9.62
N ASN A 76 -7.94 12.63 9.78
CA ASN A 76 -8.32 13.52 8.69
C ASN A 76 -7.16 14.43 8.25
N GLU A 77 -6.21 14.68 9.15
CA GLU A 77 -5.02 15.51 8.91
C GLU A 77 -3.80 14.61 8.69
N TYR A 78 -3.15 14.80 7.54
CA TYR A 78 -1.92 14.14 7.14
C TYR A 78 -1.19 14.99 6.08
N THR A 79 0.05 14.65 5.76
CA THR A 79 0.81 15.38 4.74
C THR A 79 1.17 14.48 3.57
N GLN A 80 1.24 15.08 2.38
CA GLN A 80 1.72 14.44 1.16
C GLN A 80 3.05 15.07 0.76
N ALA A 81 4.06 14.24 0.61
CA ALA A 81 5.42 14.64 0.26
C ALA A 81 6.09 13.51 -0.50
N GLU A 82 6.90 13.84 -1.51
CA GLU A 82 7.65 12.85 -2.31
C GLU A 82 6.76 11.72 -2.89
N GLY A 83 5.57 12.09 -3.38
CA GLY A 83 4.59 11.15 -3.95
C GLY A 83 3.95 10.18 -2.95
N GLN A 84 4.16 10.38 -1.65
CA GLN A 84 3.75 9.48 -0.58
C GLN A 84 2.89 10.19 0.47
N ASN A 85 2.12 9.42 1.23
CA ASN A 85 1.33 9.92 2.36
C ASN A 85 2.07 9.67 3.67
N TRP A 86 1.92 10.59 4.62
CA TRP A 86 2.63 10.52 5.90
C TRP A 86 1.72 10.98 7.03
N HIS A 87 1.76 10.26 8.15
CA HIS A 87 1.40 10.86 9.44
C HIS A 87 2.26 12.12 9.64
N LEU A 88 1.67 13.19 10.16
CA LEU A 88 2.39 14.46 10.38
C LEU A 88 3.69 14.26 11.18
N LYS A 89 3.64 13.38 12.20
CA LYS A 89 4.77 13.05 13.07
C LYS A 89 5.84 12.14 12.44
N HIS A 90 5.57 11.54 11.29
CA HIS A 90 6.51 10.62 10.62
C HIS A 90 7.19 11.25 9.41
N PHE A 91 6.74 12.43 8.96
CA PHE A 91 7.46 13.21 7.98
C PHE A 91 8.36 14.21 8.71
N CYS A 92 9.58 13.80 9.02
CA CYS A 92 10.51 14.54 9.87
C CYS A 92 11.89 14.69 9.23
N CYS A 93 12.62 15.71 9.67
CA CYS A 93 14.01 15.92 9.29
C CYS A 93 14.86 14.73 9.72
N PHE A 94 15.61 14.14 8.79
CA PHE A 94 16.48 13.01 9.09
C PHE A 94 17.60 13.33 10.10
N ASP A 95 18.00 14.59 10.20
CA ASP A 95 19.11 15.02 11.07
C ASP A 95 18.67 15.41 12.50
N CYS A 96 17.42 15.83 12.68
CA CYS A 96 16.97 16.39 13.97
C CYS A 96 15.55 16.02 14.39
N ASP A 97 14.87 15.15 13.63
CA ASP A 97 13.53 14.65 13.88
C ASP A 97 12.42 15.72 13.98
N CYS A 98 12.69 16.98 13.61
CA CYS A 98 11.65 18.00 13.59
C CYS A 98 10.63 17.69 12.48
N VAL A 99 9.34 17.87 12.78
CA VAL A 99 8.25 17.69 11.82
C VAL A 99 8.42 18.64 10.64
N LEU A 100 8.26 18.11 9.42
CA LEU A 100 8.41 18.84 8.17
C LEU A 100 7.08 19.12 7.45
N ALA A 101 5.95 18.66 8.00
CA ALA A 101 4.64 18.89 7.41
C ALA A 101 4.35 20.41 7.35
N GLY A 102 4.23 20.94 6.13
CA GLY A 102 4.03 22.38 5.90
C GLY A 102 5.30 23.23 5.92
N GLU A 103 6.47 22.62 6.18
CA GLU A 103 7.76 23.29 6.22
C GLU A 103 8.55 23.12 4.92
N ILE A 104 9.52 24.01 4.68
CA ILE A 104 10.46 23.87 3.57
C ILE A 104 11.57 22.88 3.97
N TYR A 105 11.76 21.86 3.16
CA TYR A 105 12.82 20.86 3.31
C TYR A 105 13.61 20.69 2.01
N VAL A 106 14.74 20.00 2.10
CA VAL A 106 15.58 19.60 0.97
C VAL A 106 15.80 18.10 1.05
N MET A 107 15.72 17.41 -0.09
CA MET A 107 16.04 15.98 -0.18
C MET A 107 17.55 15.79 -0.32
N VAL A 108 18.15 15.08 0.63
CA VAL A 108 19.58 14.73 0.63
C VAL A 108 19.69 13.21 0.71
N ASN A 109 20.22 12.57 -0.35
CA ASN A 109 20.30 11.10 -0.44
C ASN A 109 18.95 10.41 -0.10
N ASP A 110 17.87 10.88 -0.74
CA ASP A 110 16.49 10.41 -0.54
C ASP A 110 15.95 10.56 0.90
N LYS A 111 16.58 11.42 1.71
CA LYS A 111 16.14 11.73 3.07
C LYS A 111 15.75 13.20 3.19
N PRO A 112 14.57 13.52 3.74
CA PRO A 112 14.15 14.91 3.89
C PRO A 112 14.92 15.57 5.05
N VAL A 113 15.51 16.74 4.79
CA VAL A 113 16.29 17.50 5.76
C VAL A 113 15.73 18.92 5.86
N CYS A 114 15.52 19.42 7.08
CA CYS A 114 15.05 20.80 7.28
C CYS A 114 16.10 21.81 6.82
N LYS A 115 15.67 23.01 6.40
CA LYS A 115 16.59 24.06 5.93
C LYS A 115 17.75 24.37 6.91
N PRO A 116 17.53 24.48 8.24
CA PRO A 116 18.63 24.68 9.19
C PRO A 116 19.68 23.56 9.17
N CYS A 117 19.26 22.30 9.16
CA CYS A 117 20.18 21.15 9.10
C CYS A 117 20.88 21.07 7.74
N TYR A 118 20.17 21.37 6.64
CA TYR A 118 20.76 21.43 5.31
C TYR A 118 21.91 22.43 5.24
N VAL A 119 21.68 23.68 5.65
CA VAL A 119 22.73 24.73 5.63
C VAL A 119 23.91 24.36 6.54
N LYS A 120 23.64 23.76 7.70
CA LYS A 120 24.67 23.41 8.69
C LYS A 120 25.53 22.21 8.28
N ASN A 121 24.92 21.17 7.72
CA ASN A 121 25.55 19.85 7.58
C ASN A 121 25.76 19.42 6.12
N HIS A 122 25.02 20.00 5.15
CA HIS A 122 24.94 19.49 3.78
C HIS A 122 25.22 20.53 2.70
N ALA A 123 25.20 21.84 3.03
CA ALA A 123 25.59 22.87 2.09
C ALA A 123 27.11 22.82 1.87
N ALA A 124 27.54 22.53 0.64
CA ALA A 124 28.94 22.66 0.24
C ALA A 124 29.36 24.14 0.34
N VAL A 125 30.47 24.39 1.03
CA VAL A 125 31.21 25.66 0.97
C VAL A 125 32.10 25.65 -0.27
#